data_AF-A0A958Y9N0-F1
#
_entry.id   AF-A0A958Y9N0-F1
#
_cell.length_a   1.000
_cell.length_b   1.000
_cell.length_c   1.000
_cell.angle_alpha   90.00
_cell.angle_beta   90.00
_cell.angle_gamma   90.00
#
_symmetry.space_group_name_H-M   'P 1'
#
loop_
_entity.id
_entity.type
_entity.pdbx_description
1 polymer ?
#
loop_
_entity_poly.entity_id
_entity_poly.type
_entity_poly.pdbx_seq_one_letter_code
_entity_poly.pdbx_strand_id
1 'polypeptide(L)'
;MKFGSVDTPENVDFSIPADHPGTKKAFEKYREEGKFNVYVGCAKWNKADLKGFYPRGVKDELEYYATQFNSIELNATFYRIFPPEQFEKWHNKTPDYFKFFPKLNQEISHWKRLEGIGQVLDNYLYSAVNLKEKLGSLFLQMHNNFAPKDFARVVNFVENWPKEIPLAVEFRHTEWYNDPTVANELYNLLESNNIS
;
A
#
# COMPACT_ATOMS: atom_id res chain seq x y z
N MET A 1 -3.02 -6.90 -20.31
CA MET A 1 -1.56 -6.72 -20.13
C MET A 1 -1.15 -7.51 -18.89
N LYS A 2 -0.32 -8.55 -19.01
CA LYS A 2 0.25 -9.24 -17.84
C LYS A 2 1.40 -8.35 -17.36
N PHE A 3 1.23 -7.67 -16.23
CA PHE A 3 2.26 -6.79 -15.67
C PHE A 3 3.56 -7.59 -15.47
N GLY A 4 4.69 -7.07 -15.97
CA GLY A 4 6.00 -7.72 -15.90
C GLY A 4 6.23 -8.87 -16.90
N SER A 5 5.30 -9.15 -17.82
CA SER A 5 5.50 -10.10 -18.91
C SER A 5 5.97 -9.38 -20.17
N VAL A 6 7.05 -9.87 -20.78
CA VAL A 6 7.55 -9.41 -22.08
C VAL A 6 7.54 -10.58 -23.05
N ASP A 7 7.21 -10.32 -24.32
CA ASP A 7 7.16 -11.37 -25.35
C ASP A 7 8.56 -11.83 -25.76
N THR A 8 9.57 -10.99 -25.54
CA THR A 8 10.95 -11.20 -25.98
C THR A 8 11.91 -10.77 -24.86
N PRO A 9 12.11 -11.59 -23.82
CA PRO A 9 12.94 -11.26 -22.65
C PRO A 9 14.38 -10.86 -23.00
N GLU A 10 14.92 -11.38 -24.10
CA GLU A 10 16.27 -11.09 -24.58
C GLU A 10 16.46 -9.63 -25.03
N ASN A 11 15.38 -8.92 -25.35
CA ASN A 11 15.42 -7.50 -25.74
C ASN A 11 15.23 -6.56 -24.55
N VAL A 12 15.06 -7.07 -23.34
CA VAL A 12 14.95 -6.23 -22.15
C VAL A 12 16.33 -5.72 -21.78
N ASP A 13 16.47 -4.40 -21.78
CA ASP A 13 17.62 -3.75 -21.18
C ASP A 13 17.54 -3.88 -19.65
N PHE A 14 18.43 -4.69 -19.09
CA PHE A 14 18.57 -4.90 -17.65
C PHE A 14 19.60 -3.94 -17.01
N SER A 15 20.11 -2.96 -17.76
CA SER A 15 20.96 -1.93 -17.18
C SER A 15 20.17 -1.14 -16.13
N ILE A 16 20.83 -0.85 -15.02
CA ILE A 16 20.24 0.00 -13.99
C ILE A 16 20.29 1.44 -14.53
N PRO A 17 19.14 2.13 -14.63
CA PRO A 17 19.13 3.51 -15.10
C PRO A 17 19.91 4.41 -14.13
N ALA A 18 20.32 5.58 -14.61
CA ALA A 18 20.93 6.58 -13.73
C ALA A 18 19.97 6.96 -12.59
N ASP A 19 20.52 7.25 -11.41
CA ASP A 19 19.74 7.71 -10.27
C ASP A 19 18.90 8.94 -10.63
N HIS A 20 17.66 8.99 -10.13
CA HIS A 20 16.84 10.18 -10.25
C HIS A 20 17.55 11.38 -9.60
N PRO A 21 17.52 12.60 -10.17
CA PRO A 21 18.18 13.77 -9.59
C PRO A 21 17.73 14.08 -8.14
N GLY A 22 16.52 13.64 -7.78
CA GLY A 22 15.99 13.72 -6.41
C GLY A 22 16.64 12.77 -5.40
N THR A 23 17.24 11.65 -5.84
CA THR A 23 17.85 10.64 -4.96
C THR A 23 18.93 11.24 -4.08
N LYS A 24 19.84 12.05 -4.66
CA LYS A 24 20.89 12.73 -3.91
C LYS A 24 20.31 13.68 -2.85
N LYS A 25 19.28 14.46 -3.20
CA LYS A 25 18.59 15.36 -2.27
C LYS A 25 17.93 14.60 -1.12
N ALA A 26 17.27 13.47 -1.43
CA ALA A 26 16.66 12.62 -0.42
C ALA A 26 17.71 12.04 0.53
N PHE A 27 18.81 11.49 0.00
CA PHE A 27 19.89 10.97 0.85
C PHE A 27 20.59 12.04 1.66
N GLU A 28 20.72 13.28 1.17
CA GLU A 28 21.26 14.39 1.98
C GLU A 28 20.29 14.79 3.09
N LYS A 29 18.98 14.82 2.82
CA LYS A 29 17.92 15.17 3.78
C LYS A 29 17.73 14.12 4.87
N TYR A 30 17.84 12.83 4.53
CA TYR A 30 17.56 11.70 5.42
C TYR A 30 18.83 10.91 5.78
N ARG A 31 20.01 11.54 5.65
CA ARG A 31 21.31 10.85 5.61
C ARG A 31 21.58 9.97 6.83
N GLU A 32 21.19 10.39 8.03
CA GLU A 32 21.13 9.56 9.24
C GLU A 32 20.22 10.23 10.29
N GLU A 33 19.32 9.45 10.91
CA GLU A 33 18.87 9.53 12.32
C GLU A 33 17.74 8.49 12.59
N GLY A 34 18.01 7.21 12.36
CA GLY A 34 17.02 6.17 12.68
C GLY A 34 17.50 4.75 12.44
N LYS A 35 16.97 3.80 13.22
CA LYS A 35 17.11 2.37 12.89
C LYS A 35 16.35 2.09 11.60
N PHE A 36 17.07 1.64 10.58
CA PHE A 36 16.46 1.10 9.37
C PHE A 36 15.62 -0.13 9.73
N ASN A 37 14.33 -0.09 9.42
CA ASN A 37 13.40 -1.18 9.66
C ASN A 37 12.87 -1.70 8.33
N VAL A 38 12.90 -3.02 8.14
CA VAL A 38 12.37 -3.68 6.95
C VAL A 38 11.23 -4.60 7.36
N TYR A 39 10.12 -4.48 6.65
CA TYR A 39 8.93 -5.29 6.84
C TYR A 39 8.70 -6.14 5.60
N VAL A 40 8.73 -7.46 5.76
CA VAL A 40 8.61 -8.44 4.68
C VAL A 40 7.42 -9.34 4.97
N GLY A 41 6.56 -9.49 3.96
CA GLY A 41 5.35 -10.29 4.06
C GLY A 41 4.73 -10.56 2.69
N CYS A 42 3.66 -11.35 2.71
CA CYS A 42 2.85 -11.68 1.57
C CYS A 42 1.58 -10.82 1.50
N ALA A 43 0.89 -10.88 0.35
CA ALA A 43 -0.43 -10.29 0.10
C ALA A 43 -1.59 -10.99 0.85
N LYS A 44 -1.35 -12.21 1.35
CA LYS A 44 -2.34 -13.08 1.98
C LYS A 44 -1.62 -14.08 2.90
N TRP A 45 -2.34 -14.61 3.90
CA TRP A 45 -1.84 -15.60 4.86
C TRP A 45 -2.67 -16.89 4.89
N ASN A 46 -3.47 -17.18 3.88
CA ASN A 46 -4.30 -18.38 3.91
C ASN A 46 -3.55 -19.58 3.30
N LYS A 47 -3.91 -20.79 3.73
CA LYS A 47 -3.33 -22.06 3.22
C LYS A 47 -3.47 -22.28 1.72
N ALA A 48 -4.51 -21.73 1.09
CA ALA A 48 -4.76 -21.96 -0.33
C ALA A 48 -3.72 -21.25 -1.21
N ASP A 49 -3.33 -20.03 -0.83
CA ASP A 49 -2.30 -19.25 -1.50
C ASP A 49 -0.88 -19.65 -1.07
N LEU A 50 -0.67 -20.04 0.21
CA LEU A 50 0.63 -20.45 0.74
C LEU A 50 0.73 -21.98 0.95
N LYS A 51 0.65 -22.72 -0.15
CA LYS A 51 0.71 -24.19 -0.13
C LYS A 51 2.06 -24.69 0.41
N GLY A 52 2.01 -25.65 1.34
CA GLY A 52 3.20 -26.25 1.94
C GLY A 52 3.87 -25.41 3.03
N PHE A 53 3.40 -24.19 3.28
CA PHE A 53 3.95 -23.29 4.29
C PHE A 53 3.52 -23.66 5.72
N TYR A 54 2.29 -24.14 5.90
CA TYR A 54 1.72 -24.42 7.21
C TYR A 54 1.95 -25.88 7.64
N PRO A 55 2.56 -26.14 8.81
CA PRO A 55 2.63 -27.48 9.39
C PRO A 55 1.26 -28.11 9.62
N ARG A 56 1.22 -29.44 9.69
CA ARG A 56 0.00 -30.15 10.05
C ARG A 56 -0.46 -29.76 11.45
N GLY A 57 -1.76 -29.53 11.62
CA GLY A 57 -2.34 -29.18 12.92
C GLY A 57 -2.39 -27.69 13.25
N VAL A 58 -1.88 -26.80 12.38
CA VAL A 58 -2.06 -25.34 12.55
C VAL A 58 -3.54 -25.00 12.53
N LYS A 59 -4.02 -24.53 13.70
CA LYS A 59 -5.41 -24.09 13.93
C LYS A 59 -5.62 -22.64 13.50
N ASP A 60 -4.65 -21.77 13.75
CA ASP A 60 -4.69 -20.36 13.39
C ASP A 60 -3.57 -20.00 12.41
N GLU A 61 -3.97 -19.65 11.20
CA GLU A 61 -3.03 -19.37 10.10
C GLU A 61 -2.34 -18.02 10.28
N LEU A 62 -3.00 -17.02 10.89
CA LEU A 62 -2.42 -15.70 11.10
C LEU A 62 -1.36 -15.75 12.21
N GLU A 63 -1.70 -16.41 13.32
CA GLU A 63 -0.77 -16.57 14.44
C GLU A 63 0.50 -17.29 13.99
N TYR A 64 0.37 -18.41 13.26
CA TYR A 64 1.54 -19.09 12.70
C TYR A 64 2.31 -18.23 11.69
N TYR A 65 1.60 -17.58 10.76
CA TYR A 65 2.22 -16.71 9.75
C TYR A 65 3.07 -15.62 10.40
N ALA A 66 2.59 -15.01 11.49
CA ALA A 66 3.27 -13.95 12.21
C ALA A 66 4.50 -14.44 13.02
N THR A 67 4.78 -15.75 13.05
CA THR A 67 6.05 -16.30 13.56
C THR A 67 7.13 -16.37 12.48
N GLN A 68 6.76 -16.28 11.21
CA GLN A 68 7.66 -16.44 10.06
C GLN A 68 7.91 -15.10 9.33
N PHE A 69 6.90 -14.22 9.33
CA PHE A 69 6.96 -12.89 8.73
C PHE A 69 6.67 -11.81 9.76
N ASN A 70 7.23 -10.62 9.56
CA ASN A 70 7.01 -9.47 10.44
C ASN A 70 5.97 -8.49 9.89
N SER A 71 5.39 -8.74 8.71
CA SER A 71 4.29 -7.94 8.20
C SER A 71 3.37 -8.69 7.25
N ILE A 72 2.29 -8.00 6.87
CA ILE A 72 1.37 -8.46 5.84
C ILE A 72 0.78 -7.32 5.03
N GLU A 73 0.79 -7.48 3.72
CA GLU A 73 -0.04 -6.67 2.82
C GLU A 73 -1.47 -7.23 2.89
N LEU A 74 -2.34 -6.56 3.62
CA LEU A 74 -3.67 -7.06 3.97
C LEU A 74 -4.65 -6.74 2.83
N ASN A 75 -4.69 -7.59 1.80
CA ASN A 75 -5.59 -7.43 0.65
C ASN A 75 -7.06 -7.80 0.91
N ALA A 76 -7.35 -8.49 2.01
CA ALA A 76 -8.74 -8.85 2.33
C ALA A 76 -9.64 -7.61 2.45
N THR A 77 -9.09 -6.50 2.95
CA THR A 77 -9.80 -5.23 3.17
C THR A 77 -10.17 -4.51 1.87
N PHE A 78 -9.49 -4.84 0.76
CA PHE A 78 -9.84 -4.37 -0.58
C PHE A 78 -11.24 -4.82 -0.99
N TYR A 79 -11.61 -6.07 -0.68
CA TYR A 79 -12.88 -6.65 -1.10
C TYR A 79 -14.01 -6.42 -0.09
N ARG A 80 -13.67 -6.26 1.20
CA ARG A 80 -14.63 -6.15 2.28
C ARG A 80 -14.16 -5.16 3.33
N ILE A 81 -15.06 -4.30 3.79
CA ILE A 81 -14.86 -3.53 5.01
C ILE A 81 -15.21 -4.44 6.18
N PHE A 82 -14.22 -4.78 7.00
CA PHE A 82 -14.39 -5.58 8.21
C PHE A 82 -14.73 -4.66 9.38
N PRO A 83 -15.50 -5.15 10.37
CA PRO A 83 -15.84 -4.34 11.53
C PRO A 83 -14.62 -4.19 12.48
N PRO A 84 -14.61 -3.17 13.36
CA PRO A 84 -13.52 -2.90 14.30
C PRO A 84 -13.01 -4.11 15.08
N GLU A 85 -13.93 -4.96 15.56
CA GLU A 85 -13.61 -6.13 16.39
C GLU A 85 -12.74 -7.14 15.63
N GLN A 86 -12.86 -7.18 14.31
CA GLN A 86 -12.03 -8.05 13.48
C GLN A 86 -10.59 -7.53 13.38
N PHE A 87 -10.40 -6.21 13.31
CA PHE A 87 -9.08 -5.59 13.34
C PHE A 87 -8.43 -5.74 14.72
N GLU A 88 -9.18 -5.55 15.82
CA GLU A 88 -8.71 -5.83 17.18
C GLU A 88 -8.28 -7.30 17.34
N LYS A 89 -9.06 -8.23 16.77
CA LYS A 89 -8.71 -9.65 16.78
C LYS A 89 -7.43 -9.94 16.00
N TRP A 90 -7.18 -9.27 14.87
CA TRP A 90 -5.91 -9.41 14.14
C TRP A 90 -4.75 -8.82 14.92
N HIS A 91 -4.94 -7.64 15.52
CA HIS A 91 -3.97 -7.00 16.40
C HIS A 91 -3.52 -7.94 17.53
N ASN A 92 -4.48 -8.52 18.26
CA ASN A 92 -4.20 -9.34 19.44
C ASN A 92 -3.59 -10.72 19.12
N LYS A 93 -3.67 -11.17 17.87
CA LYS A 93 -3.16 -12.49 17.43
C LYS A 93 -1.72 -12.47 16.94
N THR A 94 -1.15 -11.29 16.73
CA THR A 94 0.19 -11.14 16.15
C THR A 94 1.15 -10.56 17.19
N PRO A 95 2.46 -10.82 17.10
CA PRO A 95 3.44 -10.22 18.00
C PRO A 95 3.47 -8.69 17.94
N ASP A 96 4.05 -8.03 18.94
CA ASP A 96 4.08 -6.56 19.06
C ASP A 96 4.82 -5.87 17.92
N TYR A 97 5.81 -6.54 17.32
CA TYR A 97 6.58 -6.02 16.19
C TYR A 97 5.87 -6.16 14.84
N PHE A 98 4.76 -6.91 14.78
CA PHE A 98 4.13 -7.25 13.51
C PHE A 98 3.39 -6.03 12.94
N LYS A 99 3.52 -5.78 11.63
CA LYS A 99 2.85 -4.67 10.94
C LYS A 99 1.85 -5.13 9.90
N PHE A 100 0.67 -4.55 9.95
CA PHE A 100 -0.34 -4.71 8.91
C PHE A 100 -0.27 -3.52 7.96
N PHE A 101 -0.38 -3.80 6.66
CA PHE A 101 -0.52 -2.81 5.60
C PHE A 101 -1.86 -3.04 4.88
N PRO A 102 -2.99 -2.56 5.44
CA PRO A 102 -4.32 -2.75 4.85
C PRO A 102 -4.50 -1.99 3.53
N LYS A 103 -5.02 -2.68 2.51
CA LYS A 103 -5.41 -2.05 1.26
C LYS A 103 -6.75 -1.36 1.39
N LEU A 104 -6.84 -0.10 0.96
CA LEU A 104 -8.12 0.61 0.90
C LEU A 104 -9.14 -0.14 0.05
N ASN A 105 -10.41 -0.06 0.45
CA ASN A 105 -11.48 -0.79 -0.20
C ASN A 105 -11.63 -0.41 -1.69
N GLN A 106 -12.00 -1.39 -2.53
CA GLN A 106 -12.21 -1.21 -3.97
C GLN A 106 -13.30 -0.18 -4.28
N GLU A 107 -14.25 0.05 -3.37
CA GLU A 107 -15.23 1.11 -3.53
C GLU A 107 -14.56 2.49 -3.66
N ILE A 108 -13.50 2.75 -2.89
CA ILE A 108 -12.76 4.02 -2.90
C ILE A 108 -11.97 4.18 -4.21
N SER A 109 -11.19 3.15 -4.58
CA SER A 109 -10.21 3.22 -5.67
C SER A 109 -10.75 2.87 -7.05
N HIS A 110 -11.65 1.89 -7.14
CA HIS A 110 -12.10 1.31 -8.41
C HIS A 110 -13.50 1.77 -8.80
N TRP A 111 -14.45 1.80 -7.84
CA TRP A 111 -15.84 2.14 -8.15
C TRP A 111 -16.07 3.65 -8.15
N LYS A 112 -15.75 4.31 -7.04
CA LYS A 112 -15.90 5.77 -6.88
C LYS A 112 -14.74 6.57 -7.45
N ARG A 113 -13.57 5.93 -7.65
CA ARG A 113 -12.38 6.59 -8.21
C ARG A 113 -12.09 7.93 -7.51
N LEU A 114 -12.04 7.90 -6.18
CA LEU A 114 -11.80 9.03 -5.27
C LEU A 114 -12.90 10.10 -5.20
N GLU A 115 -14.06 9.89 -5.82
CA GLU A 115 -15.16 10.86 -5.85
C GLU A 115 -16.30 10.48 -4.89
N GLY A 116 -16.69 11.40 -4.00
CA GLY A 116 -17.78 11.16 -3.06
C GLY A 116 -17.54 9.96 -2.13
N ILE A 117 -16.30 9.82 -1.63
CA ILE A 117 -15.85 8.68 -0.83
C ILE A 117 -15.94 8.89 0.69
N GLY A 118 -16.33 10.07 1.18
CA GLY A 118 -16.23 10.44 2.61
C GLY A 118 -16.79 9.37 3.54
N GLN A 119 -18.06 8.99 3.38
CA GLN A 119 -18.70 7.99 4.24
C GLN A 119 -18.01 6.62 4.24
N VAL A 120 -17.58 6.14 3.07
CA VAL A 120 -16.93 4.82 2.96
C VAL A 120 -15.51 4.87 3.52
N LEU A 121 -14.81 5.99 3.33
CA LEU A 121 -13.49 6.23 3.89
C LEU A 121 -13.56 6.29 5.41
N ASP A 122 -14.48 7.05 5.98
CA ASP A 122 -14.66 7.19 7.44
C ASP A 122 -14.95 5.84 8.09
N ASN A 123 -15.87 5.06 7.51
CA ASN A 123 -16.20 3.72 8.00
C ASN A 123 -14.99 2.76 7.94
N TYR A 124 -14.20 2.86 6.87
CA TYR A 124 -13.00 2.06 6.70
C TYR A 124 -11.93 2.43 7.73
N LEU A 125 -11.64 3.73 7.88
CA LEU A 125 -10.64 4.24 8.81
C LEU A 125 -11.02 3.93 10.26
N TYR A 126 -12.30 4.12 10.63
CA TYR A 126 -12.83 3.77 11.95
C TYR A 126 -12.52 2.31 12.33
N SER A 127 -12.52 1.40 11.36
CA SER A 127 -12.19 -0.01 11.58
C SER A 127 -10.67 -0.24 11.59
N ALA A 128 -9.95 0.32 10.62
CA ALA A 128 -8.52 0.08 10.43
C ALA A 128 -7.64 0.62 11.58
N VAL A 129 -8.02 1.74 12.21
CA VAL A 129 -7.26 2.34 13.33
C VAL A 129 -7.18 1.43 14.56
N ASN A 130 -8.02 0.40 14.66
CA ASN A 130 -7.95 -0.59 15.75
C ASN A 130 -6.74 -1.53 15.66
N LEU A 131 -5.96 -1.45 14.58
CA LEU A 131 -4.62 -2.03 14.50
C LEU A 131 -3.58 -1.24 15.31
N LYS A 132 -3.90 -0.03 15.77
CA LYS A 132 -3.10 0.78 16.71
C LYS A 132 -1.63 0.85 16.28
N GLU A 133 -0.70 0.53 17.18
CA GLU A 133 0.74 0.51 16.90
C GLU A 133 1.14 -0.52 15.84
N LYS A 134 0.31 -1.52 15.53
CA LYS A 134 0.55 -2.50 14.46
C LYS A 134 0.04 -2.04 13.11
N LEU A 135 -0.64 -0.89 13.03
CA LEU A 135 -0.94 -0.24 11.77
C LEU A 135 0.37 0.28 11.15
N GLY A 136 0.76 -0.30 10.02
CA GLY A 136 1.77 0.27 9.13
C GLY A 136 1.16 1.39 8.29
N SER A 137 1.49 1.44 7.01
CA SER A 137 0.80 2.33 6.08
C SER A 137 -0.44 1.66 5.49
N LEU A 138 -1.55 2.40 5.44
CA LEU A 138 -2.62 2.06 4.51
C LEU A 138 -2.08 2.24 3.10
N PHE A 139 -2.58 1.46 2.14
CA PHE A 139 -2.21 1.69 0.76
C PHE A 139 -3.41 1.72 -0.18
N LEU A 140 -3.36 2.66 -1.12
CA LEU A 140 -4.34 2.88 -2.16
C LEU A 140 -3.74 2.46 -3.49
N GLN A 141 -4.32 1.47 -4.15
CA GLN A 141 -3.95 1.12 -5.52
C GLN A 141 -5.05 1.55 -6.47
N MET A 142 -4.74 2.46 -7.38
CA MET A 142 -5.69 2.91 -8.40
C MET A 142 -5.89 1.86 -9.49
N HIS A 143 -7.09 1.86 -10.08
CA HIS A 143 -7.38 1.00 -11.22
C HIS A 143 -6.50 1.34 -12.42
N ASN A 144 -6.24 0.37 -13.30
CA ASN A 144 -5.29 0.51 -14.40
C ASN A 144 -5.65 1.57 -15.45
N ASN A 145 -6.92 2.00 -15.52
CA ASN A 145 -7.42 3.03 -16.43
C ASN A 145 -7.65 4.40 -15.75
N PHE A 146 -7.19 4.55 -14.51
CA PHE A 146 -7.17 5.82 -13.81
C PHE A 146 -5.94 6.60 -14.27
N ALA A 147 -6.15 7.70 -14.97
CA ALA A 147 -5.12 8.41 -15.74
C ALA A 147 -5.06 9.90 -15.34
N PRO A 148 -4.01 10.64 -15.71
CA PRO A 148 -3.80 12.03 -15.30
C PRO A 148 -4.95 13.01 -15.62
N LYS A 149 -5.84 12.70 -16.56
CA LYS A 149 -7.08 13.48 -16.75
C LYS A 149 -7.93 13.63 -15.47
N ASP A 150 -7.75 12.72 -14.50
CA ASP A 150 -8.44 12.70 -13.21
C ASP A 150 -7.61 13.34 -12.08
N PHE A 151 -6.52 14.08 -12.38
CA PHE A 151 -5.58 14.63 -11.39
C PHE A 151 -6.24 15.45 -10.28
N ALA A 152 -7.27 16.24 -10.60
CA ALA A 152 -8.00 17.02 -9.61
C ALA A 152 -8.61 16.16 -8.48
N ARG A 153 -8.99 14.91 -8.79
CA ARG A 153 -9.49 13.95 -7.79
C ARG A 153 -8.37 13.49 -6.85
N VAL A 154 -7.15 13.33 -7.38
CA VAL A 154 -5.96 12.98 -6.60
C VAL A 154 -5.60 14.12 -5.67
N VAL A 155 -5.55 15.35 -6.16
CA VAL A 155 -5.30 16.55 -5.34
C VAL A 155 -6.29 16.61 -4.18
N ASN A 156 -7.58 16.59 -4.48
CA ASN A 156 -8.61 16.64 -3.45
C ASN A 156 -8.48 15.49 -2.43
N PHE A 157 -8.17 14.27 -2.88
CA PHE A 157 -7.98 13.14 -1.97
C PHE A 157 -6.75 13.31 -1.08
N VAL A 158 -5.61 13.69 -1.65
CA VAL A 158 -4.32 13.83 -0.94
C VAL A 158 -4.35 14.96 0.08
N GLU A 159 -4.91 16.12 -0.30
CA GLU A 159 -5.00 17.29 0.57
C GLU A 159 -5.93 17.05 1.76
N ASN A 160 -7.01 16.30 1.57
CA ASN A 160 -7.99 15.98 2.62
C ASN A 160 -7.68 14.68 3.39
N TRP A 161 -6.59 13.98 3.06
CA TRP A 161 -6.20 12.77 3.78
C TRP A 161 -5.77 13.09 5.23
N PRO A 162 -6.25 12.33 6.25
CA PRO A 162 -5.84 12.54 7.65
C PRO A 162 -4.33 12.30 7.82
N LYS A 163 -3.62 13.35 8.25
CA LYS A 163 -2.14 13.36 8.26
C LYS A 163 -1.52 12.44 9.30
N GLU A 164 -2.31 12.01 10.29
CA GLU A 164 -1.92 11.08 11.34
C GLU A 164 -1.87 9.63 10.88
N ILE A 165 -2.50 9.31 9.73
CA ILE A 165 -2.59 7.95 9.19
C ILE A 165 -1.64 7.83 8.00
N PRO A 166 -0.56 7.05 8.09
CA PRO A 166 0.36 6.87 6.97
C PRO A 166 -0.35 6.24 5.77
N LEU A 167 -0.09 6.80 4.59
CA LEU A 167 -0.67 6.36 3.32
C LEU A 167 0.41 6.19 2.27
N ALA A 168 0.30 5.11 1.51
CA ALA A 168 1.01 4.89 0.26
C ALA A 168 0.03 4.85 -0.93
N VAL A 169 0.38 5.42 -2.07
CA VAL A 169 -0.47 5.44 -3.27
C VAL A 169 0.24 4.85 -4.49
N GLU A 170 -0.41 3.90 -5.14
CA GLU A 170 0.09 3.23 -6.34
C GLU A 170 -0.78 3.59 -7.56
N PHE A 171 -0.19 4.25 -8.55
CA PHE A 171 -0.80 4.51 -9.85
C PHE A 171 -0.31 3.50 -10.88
N ARG A 172 -1.23 2.91 -11.65
CA ARG A 172 -0.89 1.85 -12.62
C ARG A 172 -0.89 2.28 -14.07
N HIS A 173 -1.49 3.43 -14.38
CA HIS A 173 -1.51 3.93 -15.75
C HIS A 173 -0.18 4.60 -16.08
N THR A 174 0.45 4.23 -17.20
CA THR A 174 1.80 4.71 -17.54
C THR A 174 1.86 6.22 -17.78
N GLU A 175 0.75 6.85 -18.19
CA GLU A 175 0.70 8.30 -18.39
C GLU A 175 0.97 9.13 -17.12
N TRP A 176 0.84 8.56 -15.91
CA TRP A 176 1.29 9.25 -14.69
C TRP A 176 2.80 9.50 -14.67
N TYR A 177 3.56 8.73 -15.46
CA TYR A 177 5.02 8.71 -15.43
C TYR A 177 5.65 9.11 -16.77
N ASN A 178 4.93 8.94 -17.89
CA ASN A 178 5.45 9.21 -19.24
C ASN A 178 5.60 10.71 -19.54
N ASP A 179 4.78 11.57 -18.93
CA ASP A 179 4.91 13.03 -19.03
C ASP A 179 5.66 13.55 -17.79
N PRO A 180 6.88 14.10 -17.94
CA PRO A 180 7.65 14.63 -16.82
C PRO A 180 6.94 15.73 -16.04
N THR A 181 6.07 16.52 -16.68
CA THR A 181 5.30 17.58 -16.01
C THR A 181 4.32 16.97 -15.03
N VAL A 182 3.50 16.04 -15.52
CA VAL A 182 2.51 15.31 -14.71
C VAL A 182 3.20 14.53 -13.59
N ALA A 183 4.30 13.84 -13.89
CA ALA A 183 5.04 13.07 -12.90
C ALA A 183 5.59 13.96 -11.79
N ASN A 184 6.21 15.10 -12.14
CA ASN A 184 6.73 16.03 -11.15
C ASN A 184 5.63 16.68 -10.30
N GLU A 185 4.50 17.05 -10.90
CA GLU A 185 3.34 17.55 -10.15
C GLU A 185 2.82 16.50 -9.16
N LEU A 186 2.70 15.24 -9.59
CA LEU A 186 2.30 14.15 -8.71
C LEU A 186 3.30 13.96 -7.57
N TYR A 187 4.59 13.91 -7.85
CA TYR A 187 5.62 13.72 -6.82
C TYR A 187 5.63 14.86 -5.80
N ASN A 188 5.52 16.11 -6.26
CA ASN A 188 5.45 17.27 -5.36
C ASN A 188 4.19 17.24 -4.49
N LEU A 189 3.04 16.85 -5.06
CA LEU A 189 1.79 16.71 -4.32
C LEU A 189 1.92 15.65 -3.22
N LEU A 190 2.47 14.48 -3.53
CA LEU A 190 2.64 13.40 -2.55
C LEU A 190 3.68 13.77 -1.47
N GLU A 191 4.84 14.32 -1.87
CA GLU A 191 5.91 14.70 -0.95
C GLU A 191 5.46 15.80 0.01
N SER A 192 4.80 16.86 -0.48
CA SER A 192 4.30 17.96 0.37
C SER A 192 3.22 17.52 1.37
N ASN A 193 2.59 16.37 1.14
CA ASN A 193 1.54 15.81 1.98
C ASN A 193 2.00 14.58 2.80
N ASN A 194 3.30 14.25 2.78
CA ASN A 194 3.89 13.07 3.44
C ASN A 194 3.21 11.75 3.05
N ILE A 195 2.83 11.61 1.78
CA ILE A 195 2.28 10.37 1.21
C ILE A 195 3.39 9.67 0.43
N SER A 196 3.51 8.35 0.64
CA SER A 196 4.45 7.50 -0.09
C SER A 196 3.94 7.05 -1.45
#